data_AF-A0A6I2G951-F1
#
_entry.id   AF-A0A6I2G951-F1
#
_cell.length_a   1.000
_cell.length_b   1.000
_cell.length_c   1.000
_cell.angle_alpha   90.00
_cell.angle_beta   90.00
_cell.angle_gamma   90.00
#
_symmetry.space_group_name_H-M   'P 1'
#
loop_
_entity.id
_entity.type
_entity.pdbx_description
1 polymer ?
#
loop_
_entity_poly.entity_id
_entity_poly.type
_entity_poly.pdbx_seq_one_letter_code
_entity_poly.pdbx_strand_id
1 'polypeptide(L)'
;MEVAQMLGGLDNSPQIKASELHPLIWQAASAQWATGHRHEAVLAAAKAVNSLLQAKVGRRDVSDLDLVKQAFSKDEPQPGKPRLRYGLVVSSDQTAESMRRGVMEFGSGCFSAIRNPLGHLPNDEIELTEHTALERLCAFSLFARFIDDADLKIGG
;
A
#
# COMPACT_ATOMS: atom_id res chain seq x y z
N MET A 1 -1.62 -40.68 -0.08
CA MET A 1 -2.95 -40.02 -0.14
C MET A 1 -3.74 -40.14 1.17
N GLU A 2 -3.54 -41.19 1.96
CA GLU A 2 -4.42 -41.54 3.10
C GLU A 2 -4.27 -40.62 4.34
N VAL A 3 -3.10 -40.02 4.56
CA VAL A 3 -2.83 -39.20 5.76
C VAL A 3 -3.49 -37.81 5.70
N ALA A 4 -3.58 -37.20 4.52
CA ALA A 4 -4.16 -35.86 4.34
C ALA A 4 -5.69 -35.84 4.55
N GLN A 5 -6.36 -36.99 4.41
CA GLN A 5 -7.80 -37.12 4.60
C GLN A 5 -8.20 -37.25 6.07
N MET A 6 -7.27 -37.67 6.95
CA MET A 6 -7.55 -37.87 8.37
C MET A 6 -7.37 -36.62 9.25
N LEU A 7 -6.82 -35.53 8.70
CA LEU A 7 -6.51 -34.30 9.45
C LEU A 7 -7.53 -33.16 9.25
N GLY A 8 -8.70 -33.44 8.67
CA GLY A 8 -9.58 -32.40 8.15
C GLY A 8 -9.06 -31.91 6.81
N GLY A 9 -9.90 -31.95 5.79
CA GLY A 9 -9.49 -31.79 4.39
C GLY A 9 -8.56 -30.60 4.16
N LEU A 10 -7.55 -30.81 3.30
CA LEU A 10 -6.66 -29.76 2.82
C LEU A 10 -7.48 -28.53 2.43
N ASP A 11 -7.21 -27.39 3.06
CA ASP A 11 -7.79 -26.12 2.65
C ASP A 11 -7.30 -25.81 1.23
N ASN A 12 -8.24 -25.90 0.28
CA ASN A 12 -7.99 -25.64 -1.14
C ASN A 12 -8.30 -24.19 -1.52
N SER A 13 -8.51 -23.30 -0.54
CA SER A 13 -8.70 -21.88 -0.81
C SER A 13 -7.44 -21.25 -1.43
N PRO A 14 -7.58 -20.24 -2.30
CA PRO A 14 -6.44 -19.51 -2.83
C PRO A 14 -5.60 -18.89 -1.70
N GLN A 15 -4.29 -19.05 -1.78
CA GLN A 15 -3.35 -18.47 -0.82
C GLN A 15 -2.60 -17.30 -1.42
N ILE A 16 -2.38 -16.25 -0.63
CA ILE A 16 -1.49 -15.16 -0.99
C ILE A 16 -0.08 -15.51 -0.50
N LYS A 17 0.88 -15.60 -1.42
CA LYS A 17 2.29 -15.71 -1.07
C LYS A 17 2.89 -14.33 -0.89
N ALA A 18 3.53 -14.08 0.24
CA ALA A 18 4.14 -12.79 0.53
C ALA A 18 5.19 -12.38 -0.53
N SER A 19 5.89 -13.37 -1.12
CA SER A 19 6.84 -13.16 -2.22
C SER A 19 6.21 -12.72 -3.55
N GLU A 20 4.90 -12.86 -3.72
CA GLU A 20 4.14 -12.44 -4.91
C GLU A 20 3.44 -11.08 -4.70
N LEU A 21 3.63 -10.46 -3.53
CA LEU A 21 3.25 -9.06 -3.31
C LEU A 21 4.07 -8.12 -4.20
N HIS A 22 3.67 -6.86 -4.26
CA HIS A 22 4.44 -5.84 -4.96
C HIS A 22 5.92 -5.87 -4.53
N PRO A 23 6.89 -5.99 -5.46
CA PRO A 23 8.28 -6.29 -5.12
C PRO A 23 8.89 -5.35 -4.08
N LEU A 24 8.62 -4.04 -4.20
CA LEU A 24 9.09 -3.03 -3.24
C LEU A 24 8.58 -3.29 -1.81
N ILE A 25 7.33 -3.74 -1.68
CA ILE A 25 6.68 -3.97 -0.39
C ILE A 25 7.27 -5.20 0.27
N TRP A 26 7.37 -6.31 -0.47
CA TRP A 26 7.95 -7.52 0.08
C TRP A 26 9.42 -7.35 0.41
N GLN A 27 10.20 -6.71 -0.48
CA GLN A 27 11.62 -6.45 -0.23
C GLN A 27 11.84 -5.67 1.07
N ALA A 28 11.04 -4.62 1.31
CA ALA A 28 11.13 -3.82 2.53
C ALA A 28 10.76 -4.62 3.81
N ALA A 29 9.77 -5.51 3.72
CA ALA A 29 9.26 -6.25 4.87
C ALA A 29 10.05 -7.52 5.21
N SER A 30 10.62 -8.18 4.20
CA SER A 30 11.11 -9.57 4.26
C SER A 30 12.10 -9.88 5.40
N ALA A 31 13.04 -9.00 5.69
CA ALA A 31 14.06 -9.21 6.72
C ALA A 31 13.45 -9.26 8.14
N GLN A 32 12.53 -8.35 8.42
CA GLN A 32 11.81 -8.30 9.70
C GLN A 32 10.81 -9.46 9.80
N TRP A 33 10.13 -9.76 8.69
CA TRP A 33 9.22 -10.90 8.60
C TRP A 33 9.89 -12.22 8.95
N ALA A 34 11.07 -12.48 8.37
CA ALA A 34 11.84 -13.71 8.58
C ALA A 34 12.26 -13.95 10.05
N THR A 35 12.28 -12.89 10.86
CA THR A 35 12.65 -12.94 12.28
C THR A 35 11.44 -12.80 13.21
N GLY A 36 10.21 -12.79 12.67
CA GLY A 36 8.98 -12.68 13.45
C GLY A 36 8.58 -11.27 13.86
N HIS A 37 9.37 -10.25 13.49
CA HIS A 37 9.14 -8.82 13.76
C HIS A 37 8.07 -8.26 12.81
N ARG A 38 6.81 -8.66 13.02
CA ARG A 38 5.69 -8.38 12.13
C ARG A 38 5.29 -6.89 12.12
N HIS A 39 5.38 -6.22 13.26
CA HIS A 39 5.14 -4.77 13.37
C HIS A 39 6.11 -4.00 12.48
N GLU A 40 7.39 -4.30 12.64
CA GLU A 40 8.50 -3.68 11.94
C GLU A 40 8.44 -3.99 10.44
N ALA A 41 8.03 -5.19 10.05
CA ALA A 41 7.78 -5.56 8.66
C ALA A 41 6.69 -4.69 8.01
N VAL A 42 5.56 -4.49 8.69
CA VAL A 42 4.46 -3.63 8.20
C VAL A 42 4.88 -2.15 8.15
N LEU A 43 5.61 -1.67 9.16
CA LEU A 43 6.13 -0.30 9.17
C LEU A 43 7.16 -0.07 8.06
N ALA A 44 8.01 -1.05 7.76
CA ALA A 44 8.96 -0.98 6.64
C ALA A 44 8.22 -0.89 5.29
N ALA A 45 7.18 -1.69 5.09
CA ALA A 45 6.30 -1.59 3.93
C ALA A 45 5.63 -0.22 3.79
N ALA A 46 5.12 0.34 4.89
CA ALA A 46 4.50 1.66 4.89
C ALA A 46 5.49 2.78 4.48
N LYS A 47 6.72 2.73 4.99
CA LYS A 47 7.80 3.65 4.60
C LYS A 47 8.17 3.50 3.13
N ALA A 48 8.21 2.26 2.64
CA ALA A 48 8.55 1.97 1.25
C ALA A 48 7.50 2.52 0.29
N VAL A 49 6.20 2.34 0.56
CA VAL A 49 5.14 2.88 -0.31
C VAL A 49 5.05 4.40 -0.26
N ASN A 50 5.32 5.03 0.90
CA ASN A 50 5.45 6.48 0.98
C ASN A 50 6.59 6.97 0.09
N SER A 51 7.75 6.30 0.15
CA SER A 51 8.93 6.65 -0.65
C SER A 51 8.67 6.45 -2.15
N LEU A 52 7.93 5.41 -2.54
CA LEU A 52 7.46 5.20 -3.91
C LEU A 52 6.63 6.39 -4.39
N LEU A 53 5.64 6.81 -3.59
CA LEU A 53 4.79 7.94 -3.93
C LEU A 53 5.61 9.23 -4.04
N GLN A 54 6.48 9.51 -3.07
CA GLN A 54 7.40 10.66 -3.08
C GLN A 54 8.25 10.70 -4.34
N ALA A 55 8.83 9.55 -4.73
CA ALA A 55 9.62 9.43 -5.95
C ALA A 55 8.77 9.66 -7.19
N LYS A 56 7.57 9.05 -7.27
CA LYS A 56 6.63 9.21 -8.39
C LYS A 56 6.24 10.66 -8.62
N VAL A 57 6.00 11.42 -7.54
CA VAL A 57 5.61 12.84 -7.63
C VAL A 57 6.79 13.82 -7.51
N GLY A 58 8.02 13.33 -7.38
CA GLY A 58 9.21 14.19 -7.22
C GLY A 58 9.17 15.11 -5.99
N ARG A 59 8.48 14.71 -4.91
CA ARG A 59 8.27 15.52 -3.70
C ARG A 59 8.83 14.82 -2.47
N ARG A 60 9.48 15.57 -1.58
CA ARG A 60 9.96 15.07 -0.26
C ARG A 60 9.60 15.97 0.90
N ASP A 61 8.96 17.10 0.63
CA ASP A 61 8.47 18.09 1.59
C ASP A 61 7.21 17.64 2.35
N VAL A 62 6.49 16.64 1.83
CA VAL A 62 5.30 16.05 2.45
C VAL A 62 5.38 14.53 2.44
N SER A 63 4.67 13.88 3.35
CA SER A 63 4.65 12.44 3.52
C SER A 63 3.28 11.92 3.95
N ASP A 64 3.15 10.59 3.91
CA ASP A 64 2.05 9.79 4.43
C ASP A 64 0.68 10.34 3.95
N LEU A 65 -0.27 10.50 4.87
CA LEU A 65 -1.62 10.95 4.59
C LEU A 65 -1.70 12.24 3.75
N ASP A 66 -0.89 13.24 4.08
CA ASP A 66 -0.93 14.54 3.40
C ASP A 66 -0.38 14.42 1.97
N LEU A 67 0.70 13.65 1.78
CA LEU A 67 1.22 13.36 0.45
C LEU A 67 0.18 12.64 -0.41
N VAL A 68 -0.53 11.63 0.12
CA VAL A 68 -1.58 10.91 -0.62
C VAL A 68 -2.68 11.86 -1.07
N LYS A 69 -3.20 12.68 -0.15
CA LYS A 69 -4.26 13.65 -0.44
C LYS A 69 -3.83 14.65 -1.51
N GLN A 70 -2.61 15.17 -1.43
CA GLN A 70 -2.12 16.14 -2.40
C GLN A 70 -1.81 15.52 -3.76
N ALA A 71 -1.14 14.35 -3.78
CA ALA A 71 -0.79 13.66 -5.02
C ALA A 71 -2.03 13.26 -5.81
N PHE A 72 -3.06 12.75 -5.14
CA PHE A 72 -4.28 12.34 -5.81
C PHE A 72 -5.38 13.41 -5.82
N SER A 73 -5.15 14.66 -5.39
CA SER A 73 -6.19 15.71 -5.41
C SER A 73 -6.79 15.90 -6.82
N LYS A 74 -8.08 16.25 -6.89
CA LYS A 74 -8.76 16.61 -8.15
C LYS A 74 -8.28 17.94 -8.73
N ASP A 75 -7.63 18.77 -7.93
CA ASP A 75 -7.15 20.08 -8.36
C ASP A 75 -6.15 19.95 -9.52
N GLU A 76 -6.10 20.98 -10.36
CA GLU A 76 -5.11 21.07 -11.43
C GLU A 76 -3.67 21.01 -10.87
N PRO A 77 -2.72 20.40 -11.60
CA PRO A 77 -1.33 20.35 -11.19
C PRO A 77 -0.73 21.77 -11.23
N GLN A 78 0.10 22.09 -10.25
CA GLN A 78 0.79 23.38 -10.13
C GLN A 78 2.30 23.16 -10.10
N PRO A 79 3.13 24.19 -10.37
CA PRO A 79 4.58 24.12 -10.15
C PRO A 79 4.90 23.60 -8.74
N GLY A 80 5.73 22.56 -8.67
CA GLY A 80 6.09 21.90 -7.41
C GLY A 80 4.97 21.10 -6.73
N LYS A 81 3.77 21.02 -7.31
CA LYS A 81 2.64 20.22 -6.80
C LYS A 81 2.02 19.41 -7.95
N PRO A 82 2.72 18.40 -8.48
CA PRO A 82 2.17 17.54 -9.51
C PRO A 82 1.03 16.67 -8.97
N ARG A 83 0.31 16.02 -9.88
CA ARG A 83 -0.88 15.23 -9.60
C ARG A 83 -0.83 13.87 -10.29
N LEU A 84 -1.46 12.89 -9.67
CA LEU A 84 -1.64 11.55 -10.22
C LEU A 84 -3.05 11.40 -10.81
N ARG A 85 -3.12 10.78 -12.00
CA ARG A 85 -4.34 10.51 -12.77
C ARG A 85 -4.30 9.08 -13.33
N TYR A 86 -5.40 8.62 -13.91
CA TYR A 86 -5.52 7.28 -14.51
C TYR A 86 -5.91 7.31 -15.99
N GLY A 87 -5.48 8.35 -16.71
CA GLY A 87 -5.93 8.59 -18.09
C GLY A 87 -5.30 7.64 -19.12
N LEU A 88 -4.16 7.01 -18.82
CA LEU A 88 -3.54 6.03 -19.71
C LEU A 88 -4.08 4.61 -19.50
N VAL A 89 -4.51 4.27 -18.27
CA VAL A 89 -4.98 2.92 -17.91
C VAL A 89 -6.49 2.78 -18.01
N VAL A 90 -7.25 3.86 -17.85
CA VAL A 90 -8.72 3.86 -17.85
C VAL A 90 -9.25 4.79 -18.92
N SER A 91 -9.96 4.24 -19.90
CA SER A 91 -10.50 5.00 -21.06
C SER A 91 -11.73 5.85 -20.74
N SER A 92 -12.44 5.55 -19.65
CA SER A 92 -13.62 6.30 -19.19
C SER A 92 -13.20 7.36 -18.18
N ASP A 93 -13.40 8.64 -18.51
CA ASP A 93 -13.08 9.77 -17.62
C ASP A 93 -13.80 9.66 -16.26
N GLN A 94 -15.07 9.24 -16.28
CA GLN A 94 -15.85 9.06 -15.05
C GLN A 94 -15.28 7.94 -14.16
N THR A 95 -14.84 6.84 -14.78
CA THR A 95 -14.23 5.72 -14.08
C THR A 95 -12.85 6.09 -13.55
N ALA A 96 -12.04 6.81 -14.35
CA ALA A 96 -10.73 7.29 -13.97
C ALA A 96 -10.81 8.25 -12.76
N GLU A 97 -11.79 9.15 -12.75
CA GLU A 97 -12.02 10.07 -11.63
C GLU A 97 -12.51 9.34 -10.36
N SER A 98 -13.41 8.38 -10.52
CA SER A 98 -13.87 7.54 -9.40
C SER A 98 -12.72 6.71 -8.80
N MET A 99 -11.87 6.15 -9.66
CA MET A 99 -10.67 5.42 -9.25
C MET A 99 -9.66 6.33 -8.55
N ARG A 100 -9.38 7.53 -9.10
CA ARG A 100 -8.52 8.54 -8.45
C ARG A 100 -8.98 8.85 -7.03
N ARG A 101 -10.28 9.12 -6.85
CA ARG A 101 -10.86 9.38 -5.53
C ARG A 101 -10.73 8.16 -4.62
N GLY A 102 -11.10 6.97 -5.10
CA GLY A 102 -11.03 5.74 -4.31
C GLY A 102 -9.61 5.41 -3.86
N VAL A 103 -8.61 5.58 -4.72
CA VAL A 103 -7.19 5.37 -4.38
C VAL A 103 -6.71 6.41 -3.37
N MET A 104 -7.12 7.66 -3.50
CA MET A 104 -6.83 8.70 -2.50
C MET A 104 -7.35 8.31 -1.12
N GLU A 105 -8.60 7.86 -1.03
CA GLU A 105 -9.25 7.43 0.20
C GLU A 105 -8.61 6.17 0.78
N PHE A 106 -8.35 5.17 -0.08
CA PHE A 106 -7.70 3.92 0.30
C PHE A 106 -6.29 4.12 0.85
N GLY A 107 -5.43 4.86 0.13
CA GLY A 107 -4.08 5.18 0.58
C GLY A 107 -4.08 6.00 1.87
N SER A 108 -5.00 6.97 1.97
CA SER A 108 -5.20 7.76 3.20
C SER A 108 -5.59 6.87 4.39
N GLY A 109 -6.48 5.90 4.15
CA GLY A 109 -6.90 4.90 5.12
C GLY A 109 -5.75 3.98 5.53
N CYS A 110 -4.90 3.55 4.60
CA CYS A 110 -3.72 2.73 4.91
C CYS A 110 -2.77 3.46 5.88
N PHE A 111 -2.46 4.74 5.63
CA PHE A 111 -1.62 5.49 6.59
C PHE A 111 -2.32 5.73 7.92
N SER A 112 -3.59 6.13 7.90
CA SER A 112 -4.32 6.53 9.10
C SER A 112 -4.68 5.35 10.01
N ALA A 113 -5.08 4.21 9.44
CA ALA A 113 -5.61 3.07 10.18
C ALA A 113 -4.59 1.94 10.38
N ILE A 114 -3.51 1.90 9.58
CA ILE A 114 -2.47 0.86 9.70
C ILE A 114 -1.17 1.46 10.23
N ARG A 115 -0.54 2.35 9.46
CA ARG A 115 0.79 2.88 9.80
C ARG A 115 0.76 3.68 11.09
N ASN A 116 -0.22 4.57 11.28
CA ASN A 116 -0.26 5.47 12.43
C ASN A 116 -0.39 4.73 13.77
N PRO A 117 -1.36 3.81 13.96
CA PRO A 117 -1.42 3.03 15.20
C PRO A 117 -0.11 2.26 15.46
N LEU A 118 0.42 1.56 14.46
CA LEU A 118 1.67 0.79 14.61
C LEU A 118 2.90 1.65 14.90
N GLY A 119 2.91 2.91 14.47
CA GLY A 119 4.02 3.83 14.70
C GLY A 119 3.92 4.63 16.01
N HIS A 120 2.77 4.63 16.66
CA HIS A 120 2.50 5.46 17.84
C HIS A 120 2.14 4.66 19.10
N LEU A 121 1.57 3.46 18.95
CA LEU A 121 1.22 2.58 20.06
C LEU A 121 2.35 1.56 20.32
N PRO A 122 2.54 1.14 21.58
CA PRO A 122 3.37 -0.02 21.91
C PRO A 122 2.92 -1.30 21.17
N ASN A 123 3.87 -2.17 20.84
CA ASN A 123 3.59 -3.41 20.09
C ASN A 123 2.65 -4.38 20.84
N ASP A 124 2.59 -4.32 22.17
CA ASP A 124 1.70 -5.14 23.00
C ASP A 124 0.25 -4.64 23.04
N GLU A 125 -0.01 -3.42 22.56
CA GLU A 125 -1.36 -2.88 22.38
C GLU A 125 -1.99 -3.28 21.04
N ILE A 126 -1.18 -3.76 20.08
CA ILE A 126 -1.66 -4.20 18.76
C ILE A 126 -1.17 -5.63 18.50
N GLU A 127 -2.02 -6.62 18.70
CA GLU A 127 -1.65 -7.99 18.33
C GLU A 127 -1.63 -8.18 16.81
N LEU A 128 -0.44 -8.41 16.26
CA LEU A 128 -0.23 -8.75 14.84
C LEU A 128 0.14 -10.23 14.69
N THR A 129 -0.87 -11.04 14.38
CA THR A 129 -0.65 -12.41 13.90
C THR A 129 -0.01 -12.38 12.51
N GLU A 130 0.49 -13.53 12.06
CA GLU A 130 1.03 -13.64 10.69
C GLU A 130 -0.02 -13.28 9.63
N HIS A 131 -1.24 -13.77 9.81
CA HIS A 131 -2.32 -13.51 8.89
C HIS A 131 -2.68 -12.02 8.85
N THR A 132 -2.92 -11.40 10.01
CA THR A 132 -3.31 -9.98 10.03
C THR A 132 -2.19 -9.09 9.56
N ALA A 133 -0.92 -9.39 9.87
CA ALA A 133 0.23 -8.68 9.30
C ALA A 133 0.29 -8.80 7.78
N LEU A 134 0.03 -9.99 7.23
CA LEU A 134 -0.01 -10.20 5.78
C LEU A 134 -1.12 -9.37 5.12
N GLU A 135 -2.31 -9.27 5.72
CA GLU A 135 -3.39 -8.39 5.22
C GLU A 135 -2.93 -6.93 5.10
N ARG A 136 -2.15 -6.43 6.07
CA ARG A 136 -1.61 -5.06 6.02
C ARG A 136 -0.57 -4.91 4.92
N LEU A 137 0.30 -5.90 4.73
CA LEU A 137 1.23 -5.92 3.59
C LEU A 137 0.48 -5.98 2.25
N CYS A 138 -0.62 -6.73 2.16
CA CYS A 138 -1.50 -6.77 0.99
C CYS A 138 -2.11 -5.40 0.69
N ALA A 139 -2.55 -4.66 1.70
CA ALA A 139 -3.08 -3.31 1.51
C ALA A 139 -2.03 -2.35 0.91
N PHE A 140 -0.81 -2.32 1.47
CA PHE A 140 0.28 -1.51 0.90
C PHE A 140 0.75 -2.01 -0.47
N SER A 141 0.72 -3.32 -0.71
CA SER A 141 1.02 -3.97 -1.99
C SER A 141 0.02 -3.55 -3.08
N LEU A 142 -1.26 -3.48 -2.75
CA LEU A 142 -2.28 -2.98 -3.68
C LEU A 142 -2.12 -1.47 -3.90
N PHE A 143 -1.85 -0.70 -2.86
CA PHE A 143 -1.63 0.74 -2.99
C PHE A 143 -0.41 1.07 -3.86
N ALA A 144 0.68 0.30 -3.74
CA ALA A 144 1.85 0.45 -4.59
C ALA A 144 1.52 0.24 -6.07
N ARG A 145 0.74 -0.78 -6.42
CA ARG A 145 0.28 -1.02 -7.80
C ARG A 145 -0.55 0.16 -8.33
N PHE A 146 -1.45 0.71 -7.51
CA PHE A 146 -2.19 1.92 -7.91
C PHE A 146 -1.29 3.12 -8.18
N ILE A 147 -0.20 3.31 -7.43
CA ILE A 147 0.78 4.38 -7.68
C ILE A 147 1.54 4.14 -8.99
N ASP A 148 1.91 2.89 -9.27
CA ASP A 148 2.61 2.51 -10.49
C ASP A 148 1.75 2.78 -11.73
N ASP A 149 0.49 2.35 -11.69
CA ASP A 149 -0.50 2.51 -12.76
C ASP A 149 -0.89 3.99 -13.00
N ALA A 150 -0.63 4.88 -12.03
CA ALA A 150 -1.00 6.28 -12.15
C ALA A 150 -0.03 7.09 -13.02
N ASP A 151 -0.61 8.04 -13.76
CA ASP A 151 0.09 8.98 -14.62
C ASP A 151 0.45 10.26 -13.88
N LEU A 152 1.71 10.68 -13.99
CA LEU A 152 2.15 11.95 -13.45
C LEU A 152 1.71 13.11 -14.37
N LYS A 153 1.02 14.10 -13.80
CA LYS A 153 0.68 15.37 -14.43
C LYS A 153 1.41 16.50 -13.70
N ILE A 154 2.18 17.28 -14.44
CA ILE A 154 3.01 18.37 -13.93
C ILE A 154 2.35 19.69 -14.32
N GLY A 155 2.35 20.68 -13.43
CA GLY A 155 1.88 22.03 -13.76
C GLY A 155 2.90 22.72 -14.66
N GLY A 156 2.39 23.40 -15.69
CA GLY A 156 3.20 24.27 -16.55
C GLY A 156 3.73 25.50 -15.83
#